data_AF-A0A353LKE8-F1
#
_entry.id   AF-A0A353LKE8-F1
#
_cell.length_a   1.000
_cell.length_b   1.000
_cell.length_c   1.000
_cell.angle_alpha   90.00
_cell.angle_beta   90.00
_cell.angle_gamma   90.00
#
_symmetry.space_group_name_H-M   'P 1'
#
loop_
_entity.id
_entity.type
_entity.pdbx_description
1 polymer ?
#
loop_
_entity_poly.entity_id
_entity_poly.type
_entity_poly.pdbx_seq_one_letter_code
_entity_poly.pdbx_strand_id
1 'polypeptide(L)'
;NLEPGDLLFFGTTATAENPREKVVHVAIYIGNRRFIHASDYVQIGSLDPADPLYDEYNAGRYLRARRIIGEVNTAGIEGISDNAFYEP
;
A
#
# COMPACT_ATOMS: atom_id res chain seq x y z
N ASN A 1 10.08 3.41 10.30
CA ASN A 1 8.80 3.12 11.00
C ASN A 1 7.65 3.46 10.07
N LEU A 2 6.53 2.75 10.18
CA LEU A 2 5.32 3.07 9.42
C LEU A 2 4.61 4.28 10.02
N GLU A 3 4.12 5.18 9.18
CA GLU A 3 3.36 6.37 9.55
C GLU A 3 2.01 6.39 8.85
N PRO A 4 0.93 6.86 9.50
CA PRO A 4 -0.35 7.06 8.82
C PRO A 4 -0.17 7.81 7.49
N GLY A 5 -0.80 7.28 6.44
CA GLY A 5 -0.64 7.77 5.06
C GLY A 5 0.38 7.01 4.21
N ASP A 6 1.17 6.11 4.79
CA ASP A 6 2.05 5.23 4.01
C ASP A 6 1.21 4.21 3.20
N LEU A 7 1.63 3.91 1.97
CA LEU A 7 1.05 2.84 1.17
C LEU A 7 1.69 1.51 1.56
N LEU A 8 0.87 0.52 1.90
CA LEU A 8 1.29 -0.86 2.13
C LEU A 8 1.07 -1.69 0.87
N PHE A 9 2.07 -2.47 0.47
CA PHE A 9 2.00 -3.35 -0.69
C PHE A 9 2.05 -4.82 -0.28
N PHE A 10 1.19 -5.62 -0.89
CA PHE A 10 1.06 -7.04 -0.61
C PHE A 10 1.20 -7.87 -1.89
N GLY A 11 1.69 -9.10 -1.73
CA GLY A 11 1.71 -10.08 -2.80
C GLY A 11 2.61 -11.27 -2.54
N THR A 12 3.52 -11.53 -3.48
CA THR A 12 4.39 -12.72 -3.45
C THR A 12 5.84 -12.27 -3.46
N THR A 13 6.61 -12.72 -2.47
CA THR A 13 8.05 -12.47 -2.37
C THR A 13 8.81 -13.24 -3.45
N ALA A 14 9.95 -12.72 -3.88
CA ALA A 14 10.85 -13.48 -4.74
C ALA A 14 11.40 -14.72 -3.99
N THR A 15 11.47 -15.85 -4.67
CA THR A 15 12.14 -17.09 -4.24
C THR A 15 13.19 -17.51 -5.27
N ALA A 16 13.95 -18.56 -4.99
CA ALA A 16 14.90 -19.11 -5.97
C ALA A 16 14.20 -19.63 -7.24
N GLU A 17 13.00 -20.20 -7.08
CA GLU A 17 12.17 -20.75 -8.15
C GLU A 17 11.32 -19.68 -8.85
N ASN A 18 10.96 -18.62 -8.13
CA ASN A 18 10.25 -17.46 -8.68
C ASN A 18 11.02 -16.17 -8.35
N PRO A 19 11.97 -15.75 -9.19
CA PRO A 19 12.90 -14.67 -8.85
C PRO A 19 12.26 -13.27 -8.87
N ARG A 20 10.96 -13.15 -9.20
CA ARG A 20 10.28 -11.86 -9.30
C ARG A 20 9.29 -11.70 -8.18
N GLU A 21 9.53 -10.68 -7.36
CA GLU A 21 8.52 -10.19 -6.44
C GLU A 21 7.34 -9.60 -7.22
N LYS A 22 6.12 -9.89 -6.79
CA LYS A 22 4.90 -9.41 -7.44
C LYS A 22 3.98 -8.75 -6.43
N VAL A 23 3.79 -7.46 -6.58
CA VAL A 23 2.72 -6.70 -5.92
C VAL A 23 1.39 -7.05 -6.60
N VAL A 24 0.39 -7.42 -5.81
CA VAL A 24 -0.98 -7.69 -6.30
C VAL A 24 -2.05 -6.90 -5.55
N HIS A 25 -1.72 -6.29 -4.42
CA HIS A 25 -2.65 -5.50 -3.62
C HIS A 25 -1.98 -4.32 -2.94
N VAL A 26 -2.78 -3.29 -2.63
CA VAL A 26 -2.33 -2.06 -1.95
C VAL A 26 -3.34 -1.61 -0.90
N ALA A 27 -2.85 -0.99 0.17
CA ALA A 27 -3.65 -0.37 1.22
C ALA A 27 -3.03 0.95 1.69
N ILE A 28 -3.81 1.78 2.37
CA ILE A 28 -3.30 2.97 3.06
C ILE A 28 -3.19 2.64 4.55
N TYR A 29 -1.99 2.78 5.12
CA TYR A 29 -1.77 2.59 6.54
C TYR A 29 -2.42 3.72 7.33
N ILE A 30 -3.13 3.38 8.40
CA ILE A 30 -3.88 4.35 9.23
C ILE A 30 -3.40 4.39 10.69
N GLY A 31 -2.27 3.73 10.99
CA GLY A 31 -1.72 3.63 12.35
C GLY A 31 -2.17 2.37 13.09
N ASN A 32 -1.56 2.11 14.25
CA ASN A 32 -1.89 0.97 15.12
C ASN A 32 -1.93 -0.38 14.40
N ARG A 33 -1.01 -0.63 13.45
CA ARG A 33 -0.95 -1.85 12.63
C ARG A 33 -2.19 -2.06 11.74
N ARG A 34 -3.09 -1.07 11.62
CA ARG A 34 -4.29 -1.11 10.78
C ARG A 34 -4.10 -0.37 9.47
N PHE A 35 -4.89 -0.76 8.48
CA PHE A 35 -4.91 -0.18 7.15
C PHE A 35 -6.32 -0.17 6.58
N ILE A 36 -6.59 0.76 5.66
CA ILE A 36 -7.82 0.80 4.86
C ILE A 36 -7.49 0.37 3.43
N HIS A 37 -8.33 -0.50 2.86
CA HIS A 37 -8.13 -1.06 1.52
C HIS A 37 -9.47 -1.43 0.87
N ALA A 38 -9.45 -1.66 -0.45
CA ALA A 38 -10.59 -2.16 -1.19
C ALA A 38 -10.34 -3.60 -1.64
N SER A 39 -11.02 -4.56 -1.01
CA SER A 39 -11.02 -5.97 -1.40
C SER A 39 -12.48 -6.39 -1.46
N ASP A 40 -13.05 -6.44 -2.68
CA ASP A 40 -14.48 -6.41 -3.00
C ASP A 40 -15.19 -5.10 -2.61
N TYR A 41 -15.05 -4.67 -1.36
CA TYR A 41 -15.54 -3.39 -0.85
C TYR A 41 -14.48 -2.73 0.05
N VAL A 42 -14.73 -1.48 0.44
CA VAL A 42 -13.84 -0.73 1.34
C VAL A 42 -13.98 -1.24 2.76
N GLN A 43 -12.87 -1.64 3.37
CA GLN A 43 -12.85 -2.15 4.74
C GLN A 43 -11.53 -1.81 5.44
N ILE A 44 -11.50 -2.05 6.75
CA ILE A 44 -10.31 -1.89 7.59
C ILE A 44 -9.77 -3.28 7.92
N GLY A 45 -8.48 -3.49 7.65
CA GLY A 45 -7.75 -4.68 8.08
C GLY A 45 -6.65 -4.33 9.08
N SER A 46 -6.13 -5.34 9.76
CA SER A 46 -5.02 -5.24 10.71
C SER A 46 -3.94 -6.27 10.43
N LEU A 47 -2.68 -5.86 10.60
CA LEU A 47 -1.51 -6.74 10.59
C LEU A 47 -1.24 -7.37 11.96
N ASP A 48 -2.08 -7.11 12.96
CA ASP A 48 -1.95 -7.63 14.32
C ASP A 48 -2.85 -8.83 14.58
N PRO A 49 -2.30 -10.04 14.82
CA PRO A 49 -3.08 -11.24 15.14
C PRO A 49 -3.99 -11.12 16.37
N ALA A 50 -3.71 -10.17 17.27
CA ALA A 50 -4.54 -9.92 18.46
C ALA A 50 -5.68 -8.92 18.21
N ASP A 51 -5.71 -8.26 17.05
CA ASP A 51 -6.74 -7.27 16.72
C ASP A 51 -7.99 -7.96 16.17
N PRO A 52 -9.21 -7.56 16.58
CA PRO A 52 -10.45 -8.10 16.01
C PRO A 52 -10.59 -7.89 14.49
N LEU A 53 -9.83 -6.96 13.91
CA LEU A 53 -9.77 -6.70 12.46
C LEU A 53 -8.59 -7.39 11.78
N TYR A 54 -7.98 -8.41 12.40
CA TYR A 54 -6.85 -9.13 11.82
C TYR A 54 -7.18 -9.68 10.44
N ASP A 55 -6.41 -9.25 9.45
CA ASP A 55 -6.51 -9.71 8.07
C ASP A 55 -5.35 -10.68 7.81
N GLU A 56 -5.57 -11.94 8.18
CA GLU A 56 -4.56 -13.00 8.06
C GLU A 56 -4.03 -13.15 6.64
N TYR A 57 -4.91 -13.04 5.65
CA TYR A 57 -4.57 -13.23 4.25
C TYR A 57 -3.60 -12.17 3.75
N ASN A 58 -3.85 -10.89 4.04
CA ASN A 58 -2.93 -9.83 3.65
C ASN A 58 -1.71 -9.74 4.57
N ALA A 59 -1.85 -10.02 5.87
CA ALA A 59 -0.72 -10.02 6.81
C ALA A 59 0.38 -11.00 6.38
N GLY A 60 0.00 -12.22 5.95
CA GLY A 60 0.94 -13.22 5.43
C GLY A 60 1.58 -12.87 4.08
N ARG A 61 1.16 -11.79 3.44
CA ARG A 61 1.57 -11.38 2.09
C ARG A 61 2.16 -9.98 2.04
N TYR A 62 2.43 -9.36 3.19
CA TYR A 62 3.06 -8.05 3.24
C TYR A 62 4.45 -8.08 2.58
N LEU A 63 4.71 -7.11 1.71
CA LEU A 63 6.00 -6.97 1.01
C LEU A 63 6.78 -5.77 1.52
N ARG A 64 6.18 -4.58 1.47
CA ARG A 64 6.84 -3.31 1.83
C ARG A 64 5.83 -2.20 2.03
N ALA A 65 6.31 -1.07 2.54
CA ALA A 65 5.59 0.18 2.54
C ALA A 65 6.35 1.28 1.79
N ARG A 66 5.62 2.26 1.26
CA ARG A 66 6.17 3.49 0.68
C ARG A 66 5.36 4.70 1.11
N ARG A 67 6.07 5.73 1.57
CA ARG A 67 5.49 7.04 1.84
C ARG A 67 5.45 7.85 0.54
N ILE A 68 4.29 8.39 0.21
CA ILE A 68 4.10 9.27 -0.95
C ILE A 68 3.74 10.71 -0.55
N ILE A 69 3.44 10.94 0.73
CA ILE A 69 3.16 12.28 1.23
C ILE A 69 4.45 13.10 1.14
N GLY A 70 4.40 14.19 0.37
CA GLY A 70 5.55 15.04 0.07
C GLY A 70 6.16 14.82 -1.31
N GLU A 71 5.68 13.84 -2.07
CA GLU A 71 6.20 13.49 -3.41
C GLU A 71 5.44 14.17 -4.56
N VAL A 72 4.56 15.15 -4.28
CA VAL A 72 3.85 15.87 -5.35
C VAL A 72 4.85 16.68 -6.17
N ASN A 73 4.70 16.63 -7.49
CA ASN A 73 5.57 17.21 -8.52
C ASN A 73 6.98 16.59 -8.56
N THR A 74 7.14 15.38 -8.05
CA THR A 74 8.29 14.52 -8.37
C THR A 74 7.95 13.60 -9.55
N ALA A 75 8.97 12.92 -10.11
CA ALA A 75 8.78 12.11 -11.32
C ALA A 75 7.69 11.05 -11.14
N GLY A 76 6.60 11.16 -11.88
CA GLY A 76 5.48 10.21 -11.88
C GLY A 76 4.35 10.52 -10.89
N ILE A 77 4.45 11.59 -10.10
CA ILE A 77 3.38 12.08 -9.21
C ILE A 77 3.26 13.58 -9.42
N GLU A 78 2.28 14.02 -10.19
CA GLU A 78 2.13 15.43 -10.60
C GLU A 78 0.77 15.97 -10.18
N GLY A 79 0.74 17.23 -9.76
CA GLY A 79 -0.50 17.98 -9.64
C GLY A 79 -1.13 18.17 -11.01
N ILE A 80 -2.47 18.14 -11.07
CA ILE A 80 -3.21 18.29 -12.35
C ILE A 80 -2.87 19.62 -13.04
N SER A 81 -2.63 20.69 -12.28
CA SER A 81 -2.27 22.01 -12.81
C SER A 81 -0.94 22.04 -13.56
N ASP A 82 -0.04 21.11 -13.24
CA ASP A 82 1.35 21.10 -13.70
C ASP A 82 1.60 19.95 -14.70
N ASN A 83 0.56 19.16 -15.00
CA ASN A 83 0.66 17.97 -15.83
C ASN A 83 0.35 18.31 -17.30
N ALA A 84 1.30 18.05 -18.19
CA ALA A 84 1.24 18.40 -19.61
C ALA A 84 0.06 17.76 -20.38
N PHE A 85 -0.56 16.68 -19.88
CA PHE A 85 -1.76 16.11 -20.51
C PHE A 85 -3.02 16.95 -20.31
N TYR A 86 -3.01 17.87 -19.34
CA TYR A 86 -4.15 18.72 -18.97
C TYR A 86 -3.89 20.21 -19.26
N GLU A 87 -2.76 20.55 -19.87
CA GLU A 87 -2.52 21.90 -20.41
C GLU A 87 -3.38 22.12 -21.68
N PRO A 88 -3.99 23.31 -21.86
CA PRO A 88 -4.86 23.62 -22.99
C PRO A 88 -4.14 23.79 -24.33
#